data_AF-A0A0X8CIU1-F1
#
_entry.id   AF-A0A0X8CIU1-F1
#
_cell.length_a   1.000
_cell.length_b   1.000
_cell.length_c   1.000
_cell.angle_alpha   90.00
_cell.angle_beta   90.00
_cell.angle_gamma   90.00
#
_symmetry.space_group_name_H-M   'P 1'
#
loop_
_entity.id
_entity.type
_entity.pdbx_description
1 polymer ?
#
loop_
_entity_poly.entity_id
_entity_poly.type
_entity_poly.pdbx_seq_one_letter_code
_entity_poly.pdbx_strand_id
1 'polypeptide(L)'
;MELSDIQDFAIQARIAAVLGATEFDRVFTGVHFAEVEGPLLYVYAKDEAAAAAIEEDFALLIADIAGRILKQDIEVVVVLPKVLQ
;
A
#
# COMPACT_ATOMS: atom_id res chain seq x y z
N MET A 1 -3.55 7.49 12.23
CA MET A 1 -4.90 6.87 12.16
C MET A 1 -4.70 5.48 11.62
N GLU A 2 -4.94 4.47 12.44
CA GLU A 2 -4.94 3.08 11.96
C GLU A 2 -6.05 2.89 10.93
N LEU A 3 -5.72 2.22 9.83
CA LEU A 3 -6.69 1.83 8.83
C LEU A 3 -7.48 0.64 9.37
N SER A 4 -8.80 0.69 9.18
CA SER A 4 -9.64 -0.49 9.34
C SER A 4 -9.34 -1.52 8.24
N ASP A 5 -9.62 -2.80 8.52
CA ASP A 5 -9.53 -3.87 7.51
C ASP A 5 -10.30 -3.52 6.23
N ILE A 6 -11.44 -2.84 6.34
CA ILE A 6 -12.23 -2.40 5.17
C ILE A 6 -11.44 -1.40 4.31
N GLN A 7 -10.72 -0.47 4.92
CA GLN A 7 -9.91 0.50 4.19
C GLN A 7 -8.69 -0.15 3.56
N ASP A 8 -7.99 -1.01 4.31
CA ASP A 8 -6.86 -1.81 3.81
C ASP A 8 -7.29 -2.64 2.59
N PHE A 9 -8.35 -3.44 2.71
CA PHE A 9 -8.86 -4.25 1.60
C PHE A 9 -9.41 -3.42 0.45
N ALA A 10 -10.00 -2.24 0.69
CA ALA A 10 -10.46 -1.37 -0.37
C ALA A 10 -9.29 -0.83 -1.21
N ILE A 11 -8.17 -0.48 -0.57
CA ILE A 11 -6.95 -0.06 -1.26
C ILE A 11 -6.38 -1.24 -2.06
N GLN A 12 -6.22 -2.41 -1.45
CA GLN A 12 -5.75 -3.62 -2.13
C GLN A 12 -6.60 -3.97 -3.36
N ALA A 13 -7.93 -3.99 -3.21
CA ALA A 13 -8.84 -4.30 -4.29
C ALA A 13 -8.77 -3.28 -5.43
N ARG A 14 -8.58 -1.99 -5.11
CA ARG A 14 -8.45 -0.95 -6.14
C ARG A 14 -7.13 -1.07 -6.90
N ILE A 15 -6.03 -1.37 -6.22
CA ILE A 15 -4.73 -1.61 -6.87
C ILE A 15 -4.84 -2.85 -7.77
N ALA A 16 -5.40 -3.95 -7.27
CA ALA A 16 -5.61 -5.17 -8.05
C ALA A 16 -6.47 -4.93 -9.30
N ALA A 17 -7.50 -4.08 -9.20
CA ALA A 17 -8.35 -3.72 -10.34
C ALA A 17 -7.60 -2.89 -11.40
N VAL A 18 -6.59 -2.11 -11.02
CA VAL A 18 -5.78 -1.29 -11.94
C VAL A 18 -4.67 -2.11 -12.59
N LEU A 19 -3.96 -2.92 -11.80
CA LEU A 19 -2.78 -3.67 -12.26
C LEU A 19 -3.13 -5.04 -12.85
N GLY A 20 -4.29 -5.59 -12.50
CA GLY A 20 -4.65 -6.97 -12.79
C GLY A 20 -3.98 -7.96 -11.83
N ALA A 21 -4.51 -9.20 -11.81
CA ALA A 21 -4.12 -10.21 -10.84
C ALA A 21 -2.63 -10.59 -10.92
N THR A 22 -2.08 -10.76 -12.13
CA THR A 22 -0.68 -11.22 -12.28
C THR A 22 0.32 -10.25 -11.65
N GLU A 23 0.16 -8.95 -11.87
CA GLU A 23 1.09 -7.96 -11.36
C GLU A 23 0.85 -7.70 -9.86
N PHE A 24 -0.41 -7.69 -9.45
CA PHE A 24 -0.78 -7.59 -8.04
C PHE A 24 -0.18 -8.74 -7.24
N ASP A 25 -0.36 -9.99 -7.66
CA ASP A 25 0.13 -11.17 -6.94
C ASP A 25 1.67 -11.20 -6.89
N ARG A 26 2.34 -10.73 -7.95
CA ARG A 26 3.80 -10.66 -8.00
C ARG A 26 4.37 -9.75 -6.91
N VAL A 27 3.78 -8.57 -6.72
CA VAL A 27 4.36 -7.48 -5.92
C VAL A 27 3.66 -7.32 -4.56
N PHE A 28 2.32 -7.35 -4.54
CA PHE A 28 1.49 -6.97 -3.40
C PHE A 28 1.02 -8.15 -2.55
N THR A 29 1.43 -9.39 -2.85
CA THR A 29 1.09 -10.55 -2.01
C THR A 29 1.53 -10.31 -0.56
N GLY A 30 0.57 -10.34 0.37
CA GLY A 30 0.81 -10.14 1.79
C GLY A 30 1.02 -8.70 2.23
N VAL A 31 0.75 -7.72 1.35
CA VAL A 31 0.78 -6.29 1.68
C VAL A 31 -0.25 -5.96 2.75
N HIS A 32 0.06 -4.98 3.60
CA HIS A 32 -0.87 -4.44 4.58
C HIS A 32 -0.73 -2.92 4.66
N PHE A 33 -1.80 -2.19 4.38
CA PHE A 33 -1.87 -0.75 4.54
C PHE A 33 -2.29 -0.43 5.99
N ALA A 34 -1.35 0.02 6.82
CA ALA A 34 -1.50 -0.01 8.27
C ALA A 34 -2.08 1.27 8.85
N GLU A 35 -1.44 2.41 8.59
CA GLU A 35 -1.86 3.67 9.19
C GLU A 35 -1.46 4.89 8.36
N VAL A 36 -2.18 5.99 8.60
CA VAL A 36 -1.83 7.31 8.09
C VAL A 36 -1.44 8.24 9.23
N GLU A 37 -0.24 8.81 9.18
CA GLU A 37 0.25 9.84 10.10
C GLU A 37 0.50 11.14 9.33
N GLY A 38 -0.37 12.15 9.51
CA GLY A 38 -0.31 13.35 8.68
C GLY A 38 -0.42 13.00 7.19
N PRO A 39 0.53 13.40 6.32
CA PRO A 39 0.51 13.07 4.90
C PRO A 39 1.17 11.72 4.56
N LEU A 40 1.62 10.95 5.56
CA LEU A 40 2.36 9.70 5.39
C LEU A 40 1.42 8.48 5.49
N LEU A 41 1.48 7.58 4.51
CA LEU A 41 0.83 6.26 4.57
C LEU A 41 1.88 5.18 4.81
N TYR A 42 1.74 4.41 5.89
CA TYR A 42 2.61 3.29 6.22
C TYR A 42 2.07 1.98 5.63
N VAL A 43 2.95 1.28 4.91
CA VAL A 43 2.64 0.05 4.19
C VAL A 43 3.65 -1.02 4.56
N TYR A 44 3.18 -2.20 4.95
CA TYR A 44 4.03 -3.36 5.23
C TYR A 44 4.01 -4.33 4.06
N ALA A 45 5.16 -4.48 3.39
CA ALA A 45 5.37 -5.46 2.33
C ALA A 45 5.83 -6.80 2.90
N LYS A 46 5.70 -7.90 2.12
CA LYS A 46 6.10 -9.24 2.57
C LYS A 46 7.59 -9.37 2.91
N ASP A 47 8.45 -8.68 2.18
CA ASP A 47 9.92 -8.74 2.26
C ASP A 47 10.55 -7.47 1.67
N GLU A 48 11.87 -7.37 1.76
CA GLU A 48 12.64 -6.21 1.30
C GLU A 48 12.55 -6.00 -0.22
N ALA A 49 12.53 -7.08 -1.00
CA ALA A 49 12.40 -6.99 -2.45
C ALA A 49 11.03 -6.44 -2.87
N ALA A 50 9.96 -6.86 -2.20
CA ALA A 50 8.62 -6.32 -2.41
C ALA A 50 8.52 -4.88 -1.91
N ALA A 51 9.13 -4.54 -0.77
CA ALA A 51 9.14 -3.17 -0.27
C ALA A 51 9.79 -2.22 -1.27
N ALA A 52 10.99 -2.56 -1.77
CA ALA A 52 11.69 -1.77 -2.77
C ALA A 52 10.88 -1.63 -4.08
N ALA A 53 10.29 -2.71 -4.58
CA ALA A 53 9.45 -2.66 -5.78
C ALA A 53 8.21 -1.78 -5.59
N ILE A 54 7.55 -1.85 -4.44
CA ILE A 54 6.37 -1.02 -4.14
C ILE A 54 6.77 0.46 -4.06
N GLU A 55 7.88 0.77 -3.40
CA GLU A 55 8.38 2.13 -3.24
C GLU A 55 8.80 2.76 -4.57
N GLU A 56 9.57 2.02 -5.39
CA GLU A 56 10.09 2.52 -6.67
C GLU A 56 9.00 2.65 -7.75
N ASP A 57 8.15 1.63 -7.91
CA ASP A 57 7.27 1.54 -9.07
C ASP A 57 5.82 1.98 -8.78
N PHE A 58 5.38 1.95 -7.52
CA PHE A 58 3.95 2.04 -7.19
C PHE A 58 3.56 3.09 -6.16
N ALA A 59 4.50 3.79 -5.52
CA ALA A 59 4.21 4.77 -4.46
C ALA A 59 3.20 5.85 -4.90
N LEU A 60 3.33 6.39 -6.12
CA LEU A 60 2.41 7.40 -6.65
C LEU A 60 0.99 6.85 -6.86
N LEU A 61 0.88 5.63 -7.41
CA LEU A 61 -0.41 4.96 -7.62
C LEU A 61 -1.11 4.71 -6.27
N ILE A 62 -0.36 4.25 -5.29
CA ILE A 62 -0.85 3.99 -3.93
C ILE A 62 -1.35 5.29 -3.30
N ALA A 63 -0.56 6.36 -3.37
CA ALA A 63 -0.93 7.67 -2.80
C ALA A 63 -2.27 8.18 -3.38
N ASP A 64 -2.46 8.13 -4.70
CA ASP A 64 -3.71 8.55 -5.35
C ASP A 64 -4.89 7.67 -4.95
N ILE A 65 -4.72 6.33 -4.94
CA ILE A 65 -5.79 5.40 -4.57
C ILE A 65 -6.17 5.58 -3.10
N ALA A 66 -5.18 5.55 -2.19
CA ALA A 66 -5.40 5.66 -0.77
C ALA A 66 -6.02 7.02 -0.43
N GLY A 67 -5.54 8.11 -1.03
CA GLY A 67 -6.10 9.42 -0.75
C GLY A 67 -7.57 9.55 -1.15
N ARG A 68 -7.97 8.95 -2.28
CA ARG A 68 -9.38 8.91 -2.71
C ARG A 68 -10.26 8.07 -1.80
N ILE A 69 -9.74 6.96 -1.26
CA ILE A 69 -10.48 6.06 -0.38
C ILE A 69 -10.63 6.68 1.01
N LEU A 70 -9.54 7.23 1.54
CA LEU A 70 -9.46 7.80 2.88
C LEU A 70 -9.99 9.24 2.96
N LYS A 71 -10.23 9.89 1.81
CA LYS A 71 -10.67 11.29 1.72
C LYS A 71 -9.68 12.26 2.37
N GLN A 72 -8.40 11.98 2.18
CA GLN A 72 -7.28 12.74 2.73
C GLN A 72 -6.12 12.72 1.74
N ASP A 73 -5.35 13.80 1.66
CA ASP A 73 -4.15 13.83 0.80
C ASP A 73 -3.03 12.98 1.42
N ILE A 74 -2.47 12.09 0.60
CA ILE A 74 -1.29 11.27 0.92
C ILE A 74 -0.15 11.76 0.05
N GLU A 75 0.90 12.31 0.65
CA GLU A 75 2.06 12.84 -0.09
C GLU A 75 3.21 11.82 -0.15
N VAL A 76 3.32 10.96 0.87
CA VAL A 76 4.42 10.00 0.99
C VAL A 76 3.89 8.63 1.37
N VAL A 77 4.34 7.60 0.66
CA VAL A 77 4.07 6.20 0.99
C VAL A 77 5.36 5.61 1.58
N VAL A 78 5.33 5.30 2.87
CA VAL A 78 6.44 4.68 3.58
C VAL A 78 6.26 3.18 3.55
N VAL A 79 7.11 2.50 2.78
CA VAL A 79 7.03 1.04 2.61
C VAL A 79 8.08 0.36 3.47
N LEU A 80 7.64 -0.50 4.37
CA LEU A 80 8.51 -1.24 5.29
C LEU A 80 8.39 -2.73 4.99
N PRO A 81 9.50 -3.49 4.93
CA PRO A 81 9.42 -4.93 4.87
C PRO A 81 8.92 -5.49 6.20
N LYS A 82 8.06 -6.51 6.16
CA LYS A 82 7.78 -7.34 7.34
C LYS A 82 9.07 -8.04 7.74
N VAL A 83 9.67 -7.58 8.82
CA VAL A 83 10.75 -8.32 9.47
C VAL A 83 10.10 -9.53 10.14
N LEU A 84 10.42 -10.74 9.67
CA LEU A 84 10.06 -11.97 10.39
C LEU A 84 10.72 -11.88 11.78
N GLN A 85 9.92 -11.58 12.81
CA GLN A 85 10.29 -11.81 14.20
C GLN A 85 10.09 -13.28 14.56
#